data_AF-A0A815C2J6-F1
#
_entry.id   AF-A0A815C2J6-F1
#
_cell.length_a   1.000
_cell.length_b   1.000
_cell.length_c   1.000
_cell.angle_alpha   90.00
_cell.angle_beta   90.00
_cell.angle_gamma   90.00
#
_symmetry.space_group_name_H-M   'P 1'
#
loop_
_entity.id
_entity.type
_entity.pdbx_description
1 polymer ?
#
loop_
_entity_poly.entity_id
_entity_poly.type
_entity_poly.pdbx_seq_one_letter_code
_entity_poly.pdbx_strand_id
1 'polypeptide(L)'
;MSAIAIITQRVARRPFILSFLHGTHIIHAPFYRNLWITTGTIFLGILPYTVIFMFPTNKLIIEDNKRVQSGSESQINVSIRKGLLDKWAMLHLVRTVGSVISFGAMLFGLNHHKLLHLG
;
A
#
# COMPACT_ATOMS: atom_id res chain seq x y z
N MET A 1 -37.20 -25.79 -47.84
CA MET A 1 -36.80 -26.32 -46.52
C MET A 1 -35.48 -25.70 -46.07
N SER A 2 -35.40 -24.37 -45.94
CA SER A 2 -34.10 -23.66 -45.72
C SER A 2 -34.13 -22.60 -44.62
N ALA A 3 -35.17 -22.55 -43.78
CA ALA A 3 -35.26 -21.59 -42.68
C ALA A 3 -34.80 -22.16 -41.32
N ILE A 4 -34.76 -23.50 -41.18
CA ILE A 4 -34.45 -24.17 -39.90
C ILE A 4 -32.93 -24.23 -39.65
N ALA A 5 -32.10 -24.19 -40.70
CA ALA A 5 -30.64 -24.30 -40.56
C ALA A 5 -29.95 -23.03 -40.03
N ILE A 6 -30.58 -21.85 -40.15
CA ILE A 6 -29.97 -20.57 -39.77
C ILE A 6 -30.13 -20.28 -38.26
N ILE A 7 -31.15 -20.83 -37.61
CA ILE A 7 -31.43 -20.60 -36.18
C ILE A 7 -30.47 -21.42 -35.30
N THR A 8 -30.04 -22.60 -35.75
CA THR A 8 -29.19 -23.50 -34.96
C THR A 8 -27.73 -23.05 -34.84
N GLN A 9 -27.23 -22.20 -35.75
CA GLN A 9 -25.83 -21.74 -35.72
C GLN A 9 -25.55 -20.60 -34.73
N ARG A 10 -26.58 -19.91 -34.19
CA ARG A 10 -26.37 -18.79 -33.26
C ARG A 10 -26.23 -19.20 -31.79
N VAL A 11 -26.56 -20.44 -31.44
CA VAL A 11 -26.56 -20.90 -30.03
C VAL A 11 -25.20 -21.46 -29.59
N ALA A 12 -24.36 -21.92 -30.53
CA ALA A 12 -23.10 -22.58 -30.21
C ALA A 12 -21.87 -21.65 -30.03
N ARG A 13 -22.01 -20.34 -30.22
CA ARG A 13 -20.89 -19.36 -30.13
C ARG A 13 -20.87 -18.53 -28.84
N ARG A 14 -21.63 -18.90 -27.82
CA ARG A 14 -21.67 -18.18 -26.53
C ARG A 14 -21.09 -18.89 -25.29
N PRO A 15 -20.80 -20.22 -25.24
CA PRO A 15 -20.30 -20.79 -23.99
C PRO A 15 -18.83 -20.47 -23.71
N PHE A 16 -18.00 -20.29 -24.75
CA PHE A 16 -16.55 -20.18 -24.56
C PHE A 16 -16.10 -18.86 -23.92
N ILE A 17 -16.75 -17.74 -24.27
CA ILE A 17 -16.43 -16.42 -23.71
C ILE A 17 -16.89 -16.32 -22.25
N LEU A 18 -18.05 -16.92 -21.92
CA LEU A 18 -18.57 -16.95 -20.55
C LEU A 18 -17.71 -17.80 -19.62
N SER A 19 -17.16 -18.93 -20.11
CA SER A 19 -16.26 -19.78 -19.33
C SER A 19 -14.88 -19.14 -19.11
N PHE A 20 -14.35 -18.39 -20.08
CA PHE A 20 -13.12 -17.62 -19.88
C PHE A 20 -13.30 -16.48 -18.88
N LEU A 21 -14.42 -15.76 -18.95
CA LEU A 21 -14.77 -14.70 -17.98
C LEU A 21 -14.95 -15.28 -16.57
N HIS A 22 -15.67 -16.40 -16.41
CA HIS A 22 -15.80 -17.08 -15.11
C HIS A 22 -14.47 -17.62 -14.58
N GLY A 23 -13.63 -18.19 -15.45
CA GLY A 23 -12.30 -18.68 -15.07
C GLY A 23 -11.43 -17.54 -14.51
N THR A 24 -11.44 -16.37 -15.15
CA THR A 24 -10.72 -15.20 -14.62
C THR A 24 -11.27 -14.76 -13.27
N HIS A 25 -12.58 -14.78 -13.04
CA HIS A 25 -13.18 -14.36 -11.78
C HIS A 25 -12.68 -15.18 -10.57
N ILE A 26 -12.55 -16.51 -10.75
CA ILE A 26 -12.14 -17.45 -9.70
C ILE A 26 -10.63 -17.33 -9.39
N ILE A 27 -9.80 -17.04 -10.39
CA ILE A 27 -8.33 -16.94 -10.22
C ILE A 27 -7.95 -15.58 -9.62
N HIS A 28 -8.68 -14.51 -9.92
CA HIS A 28 -8.35 -13.16 -9.45
C HIS A 28 -8.88 -12.85 -8.04
N ALA A 29 -9.99 -13.45 -7.61
CA ALA A 29 -10.54 -13.27 -6.27
C ALA A 29 -9.52 -13.54 -5.12
N PRO A 30 -8.76 -14.65 -5.11
CA PRO A 30 -7.74 -14.88 -4.07
C PRO A 30 -6.56 -13.91 -4.20
N PHE A 31 -6.18 -13.50 -5.41
CA PHE A 31 -5.10 -12.54 -5.62
C PHE A 31 -5.42 -11.17 -4.99
N TYR A 32 -6.59 -10.60 -5.26
CA TYR A 32 -6.98 -9.30 -4.70
C TYR A 32 -7.21 -9.35 -3.18
N ARG A 33 -7.71 -10.48 -2.66
CA ARG A 33 -7.82 -10.72 -1.22
C ARG A 33 -6.45 -10.72 -0.56
N ASN A 34 -5.50 -11.49 -1.12
CA ASN A 34 -4.13 -11.55 -0.59
C ASN A 34 -3.44 -10.19 -0.73
N LEU A 35 -3.67 -9.47 -1.83
CA LEU A 35 -3.12 -8.13 -2.03
C LEU A 35 -3.57 -7.16 -0.94
N TRP A 36 -4.88 -7.07 -0.64
CA TRP A 36 -5.40 -6.23 0.46
C TRP A 36 -4.80 -6.63 1.80
N ILE A 37 -4.77 -7.92 2.13
CA ILE A 37 -4.26 -8.40 3.42
C ILE A 37 -2.77 -8.08 3.55
N THR A 38 -1.96 -8.45 2.56
CA THR A 38 -0.51 -8.24 2.59
C THR A 38 -0.17 -6.75 2.66
N THR A 39 -0.80 -5.91 1.84
CA THR A 39 -0.53 -4.47 1.83
C THR A 39 -1.04 -3.78 3.10
N GLY A 40 -2.18 -4.22 3.65
CA GLY A 40 -2.66 -3.80 4.97
C GLY A 40 -1.72 -4.20 6.10
N THR A 41 -1.13 -5.40 6.06
CA THR A 41 -0.10 -5.82 7.03
C THR A 41 1.17 -4.99 6.90
N ILE A 42 1.64 -4.70 5.68
CA ILE A 42 2.80 -3.83 5.44
C ILE A 42 2.52 -2.43 6.00
N PHE A 43 1.31 -1.90 5.78
CA PHE A 43 0.88 -0.61 6.32
C PHE A 43 0.90 -0.60 7.86
N LEU A 44 0.42 -1.66 8.52
CA LEU A 44 0.53 -1.82 9.97
C LEU A 44 1.99 -1.93 10.45
N GLY A 45 2.87 -2.55 9.64
CA GLY A 45 4.31 -2.63 9.89
C GLY A 45 5.03 -1.28 9.94
N ILE A 46 4.38 -0.20 9.49
CA ILE A 46 4.90 1.16 9.60
C ILE A 46 4.96 1.64 11.06
N LEU A 47 4.09 1.11 11.94
CA LEU A 47 4.09 1.42 13.36
C LEU A 47 5.38 1.00 14.07
N PRO A 48 5.78 -0.30 14.05
CA PRO A 48 7.05 -0.72 14.66
C PRO A 48 8.26 -0.07 13.97
N TYR A 49 8.22 0.16 12.65
CA TYR A 49 9.27 0.92 11.95
C TYR A 49 9.44 2.33 12.53
N THR A 50 8.33 3.04 12.76
CA THR A 50 8.34 4.40 13.34
C THR A 50 8.94 4.40 14.74
N VAL A 51 8.56 3.44 15.58
CA VAL A 51 9.07 3.33 16.96
C VAL A 51 10.56 3.00 16.98
N ILE A 52 11.02 2.04 16.18
CA ILE A 52 12.41 1.57 16.24
C ILE A 52 13.38 2.59 15.62
N PHE A 53 13.05 3.14 14.45
CA PHE A 53 14.01 3.92 13.67
C PHE A 53 13.88 5.44 13.86
N MET A 54 12.66 5.95 14.09
CA MET A 54 12.43 7.39 14.19
C MET A 54 12.49 7.90 15.63
N PHE A 55 12.04 7.10 16.61
CA PHE A 55 11.98 7.53 18.01
C PHE A 55 13.34 7.98 18.58
N PRO A 56 14.47 7.27 18.36
CA PRO A 56 15.77 7.72 18.87
C PRO A 56 16.20 9.06 18.27
N THR A 57 16.03 9.23 16.95
CA THR A 57 16.37 10.46 16.23
C THR A 57 15.50 11.64 16.71
N ASN A 58 14.20 11.42 16.88
CA ASN A 58 13.27 12.42 17.40
C ASN A 58 13.64 12.85 18.82
N LYS A 59 13.99 11.90 19.69
CA LYS A 59 14.38 12.18 21.08
C LYS A 59 15.62 13.08 21.12
N LEU A 60 16.65 12.76 20.33
CA LEU A 60 17.89 13.56 20.26
C LEU A 60 17.63 14.99 19.79
N ILE A 61 16.83 15.17 18.73
CA ILE A 61 16.50 16.50 18.19
C ILE A 61 15.67 17.31 19.21
N ILE A 62 14.71 16.68 19.88
CA ILE A 62 13.83 17.35 20.84
C ILE A 62 14.60 17.75 22.10
N GLU A 63 15.46 16.87 22.64
CA GLU A 63 16.25 17.17 23.83
C GLU A 63 17.23 18.33 23.59
N ASP A 64 17.90 18.35 22.44
CA ASP A 64 18.81 19.43 22.07
C ASP A 64 18.05 20.75 21.79
N ASN A 65 16.89 20.71 21.13
CA ASN A 65 16.05 21.90 20.96
C ASN A 65 15.53 22.45 22.31
N LYS A 66 15.14 21.59 23.26
CA LYS A 66 14.74 22.02 24.61
C LYS A 66 15.89 22.70 25.35
N ARG A 67 17.12 22.18 25.23
CA ARG A 67 18.32 22.80 25.82
C ARG A 67 18.59 24.19 25.26
N VAL A 68 18.59 24.33 23.93
CA VAL A 68 18.79 25.63 23.27
C VAL A 68 17.68 26.61 23.67
N GLN A 69 16.43 26.17 23.72
CA GLN A 69 15.31 27.01 24.14
C GLN A 69 15.40 27.46 25.61
N SER A 70 16.00 26.64 26.48
CA SER A 70 16.27 26.99 27.88
C SER A 70 17.48 27.92 28.09
N GLY A 71 18.11 28.39 27.02
CA GLY A 71 19.28 29.29 27.09
C GLY A 71 20.61 28.58 27.30
N SER A 72 20.63 27.24 27.27
CA SER A 72 21.88 26.45 27.29
C SER A 72 22.47 26.35 25.87
N GLU A 73 23.79 26.27 25.76
CA GLU A 73 24.43 25.97 24.46
C GLU A 73 24.00 24.58 23.94
N SER A 74 23.86 24.48 22.62
CA SER A 74 23.53 23.23 21.95
C SER A 74 24.63 22.20 22.20
N GLN A 75 24.25 21.00 22.62
CA GLN A 75 25.20 19.90 22.80
C GLN A 75 25.60 19.30 21.45
N ILE A 76 24.78 19.52 20.42
CA ILE A 76 24.96 18.96 19.08
C ILE A 76 25.57 20.02 18.17
N ASN A 77 26.75 19.71 17.64
CA ASN A 77 27.42 20.57 16.66
C ASN A 77 26.54 20.72 15.40
N VAL A 78 26.63 21.88 14.73
CA VAL A 78 25.76 22.22 13.57
C VAL A 78 25.87 21.17 12.46
N SER A 79 27.06 20.59 12.25
CA SER A 79 27.30 19.51 11.29
C SER A 79 26.55 18.22 11.64
N ILE A 80 26.57 17.80 12.91
CA ILE A 80 25.86 16.61 13.39
C ILE A 80 24.35 16.83 13.34
N ARG A 81 23.89 18.04 13.70
CA ARG A 81 22.47 18.41 13.63
C ARG A 81 21.94 18.29 12.20
N LYS A 82 22.68 18.77 11.19
CA LYS A 82 22.32 18.60 9.77
C LYS A 82 22.20 17.12 9.40
N GLY A 83 23.18 16.28 9.76
CA GLY A 83 23.12 14.84 9.49
C GLY A 83 21.94 14.13 10.15
N LEU A 84 21.57 14.54 11.37
CA LEU A 84 20.37 14.03 12.07
C LEU A 84 19.08 14.47 11.38
N LEU A 85 19.01 15.71 10.90
CA LEU A 85 17.87 16.21 10.13
C LEU A 85 17.74 15.50 8.78
N ASP A 86 18.84 15.26 8.07
CA ASP A 86 18.83 14.53 6.79
C ASP A 86 18.35 13.09 7.01
N LYS A 87 18.85 12.42 8.05
CA LYS A 87 18.40 11.08 8.43
C LYS A 87 16.93 11.08 8.83
N TRP A 88 16.49 12.07 9.62
CA TRP A 88 15.09 12.24 10.00
C TRP A 88 14.20 12.43 8.77
N ALA A 89 14.59 13.30 7.85
CA ALA A 89 13.87 13.57 6.61
C ALA A 89 13.78 12.32 5.73
N MET A 90 14.90 11.59 5.57
CA MET A 90 14.94 10.34 4.83
C MET A 90 14.02 9.28 5.45
N LEU A 91 14.06 9.09 6.77
CA LEU A 91 13.19 8.15 7.47
C LEU A 91 11.71 8.52 7.29
N HIS A 92 11.37 9.82 7.36
CA HIS A 92 10.02 10.34 7.14
C HIS A 92 9.56 10.16 5.70
N LEU A 93 10.45 10.33 4.74
CA LEU A 93 10.18 10.10 3.32
C LEU A 93 9.82 8.63 3.08
N VAL A 94 10.65 7.70 3.54
CA VAL A 94 10.40 6.25 3.42
C VAL A 94 9.06 5.87 4.02
N ARG A 95 8.77 6.41 5.22
CA ARG A 95 7.48 6.20 5.88
C ARG A 95 6.31 6.67 5.02
N THR A 96 6.41 7.87 4.46
CA THR A 96 5.30 8.51 3.73
C THR A 96 5.07 7.81 2.39
N VAL A 97 6.13 7.54 1.63
CA VAL A 97 6.05 6.81 0.36
C VAL A 97 5.54 5.39 0.58
N GLY A 98 6.09 4.69 1.58
CA GLY A 98 5.64 3.35 1.96
C GLY A 98 4.17 3.32 2.39
N SER A 99 3.73 4.29 3.19
CA SER A 99 2.32 4.45 3.58
C SER A 99 1.41 4.67 2.37
N VAL A 100 1.77 5.59 1.47
CA VAL A 100 0.94 5.92 0.29
C VAL A 100 0.84 4.73 -0.65
N ILE A 101 1.95 4.05 -0.94
CA ILE A 101 1.96 2.86 -1.81
C ILE A 101 1.15 1.73 -1.16
N SER A 102 1.39 1.44 0.11
CA SER A 102 0.70 0.34 0.81
C SER A 102 -0.79 0.61 0.93
N PHE A 103 -1.18 1.82 1.33
CA PHE A 103 -2.57 2.21 1.43
C PHE A 103 -3.27 2.25 0.06
N GLY A 104 -2.59 2.71 -0.99
CA GLY A 104 -3.10 2.72 -2.36
C GLY A 104 -3.31 1.30 -2.90
N ALA A 105 -2.32 0.42 -2.75
CA ALA A 105 -2.42 -0.98 -3.16
C ALA A 105 -3.49 -1.74 -2.35
N MET A 106 -3.63 -1.39 -1.08
CA MET A 106 -4.69 -1.87 -0.20
C MET A 106 -6.07 -1.46 -0.76
N LEU A 107 -6.34 -0.16 -0.93
CA LEU A 107 -7.62 0.32 -1.50
C LEU A 107 -7.93 -0.29 -2.89
N PHE A 108 -6.91 -0.43 -3.74
CA PHE A 108 -7.04 -1.08 -5.05
C PHE A 108 -7.49 -2.54 -4.92
N GLY A 109 -6.86 -3.31 -4.03
CA GLY A 109 -7.22 -4.70 -3.73
C GLY A 109 -8.62 -4.83 -3.17
N LEU A 110 -9.03 -3.93 -2.26
CA LEU A 110 -10.38 -3.92 -1.70
C LEU A 110 -11.46 -3.65 -2.75
N ASN A 111 -11.23 -2.65 -3.60
CA ASN A 111 -12.20 -2.24 -4.62
C ASN A 111 -12.44 -3.37 -5.63
N HIS A 112 -11.36 -4.01 -6.11
CA HIS A 112 -11.46 -5.15 -7.03
C HIS A 112 -12.04 -6.39 -6.37
N HIS A 113 -11.72 -6.67 -5.10
CA HIS A 113 -12.35 -7.77 -4.37
C HIS A 113 -13.86 -7.57 -4.22
N LYS A 114 -14.33 -6.35 -3.90
CA LYS A 114 -15.77 -6.06 -3.81
C LYS A 114 -16.50 -6.21 -5.15
N LEU A 115 -15.90 -5.74 -6.23
CA LEU A 115 -16.44 -5.87 -7.59
C LEU A 115 -16.62 -7.34 -8.01
N LEU A 116 -15.68 -8.22 -7.66
CA LEU A 116 -15.72 -9.65 -7.99
C LEU A 116 -16.63 -10.50 -7.08
N HIS A 117 -17.21 -9.93 -6.02
CA HIS A 117 -18.08 -10.68 -5.09
C HIS A 117 -19.54 -10.20 -5.09
N LEU A 118 -19.84 -9.07 -5.77
CA LEU A 118 -21.16 -8.43 -5.83
C LEU A 118 -21.74 -8.33 -7.26
N GLY A 119 -20.99 -8.74 -8.29
CA GLY A 119 -21.47 -8.88 -9.68
C GLY A 119 -21.63 -10.34 -10.05
#